data_AF-A0A2N9JHE7-F1
#
_entry.id   AF-A0A2N9JHE7-F1
#
_cell.length_a   1.000
_cell.length_b   1.000
_cell.length_c   1.000
_cell.angle_alpha   90.00
_cell.angle_beta   90.00
_cell.angle_gamma   90.00
#
_symmetry.space_group_name_H-M   'P 1'
#
loop_
_entity.id
_entity.type
_entity.pdbx_description
1 polymer ?
#
loop_
_entity_poly.entity_id
_entity_poly.type
_entity_poly.pdbx_seq_one_letter_code
_entity_poly.pdbx_strand_id
1 'polypeptide(L)'
;MTWLVALAVVGALMASTVMFFRRKPDPSRRADASRFDRFAPLPPLELTEPDALELAELGRRVEQDFGLAPVQILLHRLGNVTRRSVPLRAVRPGPARGLARICFADGTTLQVRGRQVGDLGYLAATAITQKVWVSNYHTEHSNVVLDLDWNRGRVSVLAVGLDQAD
;
A
#
# COMPACT_ATOMS: atom_id res chain seq x y z
N MET A 1 -22.34 -26.95 34.90
CA MET A 1 -22.01 -27.79 33.72
C MET A 1 -21.46 -27.01 32.52
N THR A 2 -21.55 -25.68 32.46
CA THR A 2 -21.16 -24.88 31.27
C THR A 2 -19.69 -24.44 31.22
N TRP A 3 -19.02 -24.27 32.38
CA TRP A 3 -17.62 -23.81 32.42
C TRP A 3 -16.59 -24.85 31.95
N LEU A 4 -16.85 -26.14 32.18
CA LEU A 4 -15.96 -27.21 31.73
C LEU A 4 -15.96 -27.39 30.21
N VAL A 5 -17.09 -27.11 29.55
CA VAL A 5 -17.21 -27.16 28.09
C VAL A 5 -16.44 -26.01 27.43
N ALA A 6 -16.47 -24.81 28.03
CA ALA A 6 -15.74 -23.65 27.51
C ALA A 6 -14.21 -23.86 27.55
N LEU A 7 -13.68 -24.44 28.63
CA LEU A 7 -12.25 -24.76 28.73
C LEU A 7 -11.81 -25.85 27.74
N ALA A 8 -12.66 -26.85 27.49
CA ALA A 8 -12.37 -27.89 26.50
C ALA A 8 -12.33 -27.33 25.07
N VAL A 9 -13.22 -26.40 24.71
CA VAL A 9 -13.24 -25.74 23.39
C VAL A 9 -12.02 -24.85 23.19
N VAL A 10 -11.62 -24.08 24.21
CA VAL A 10 -10.41 -23.23 24.13
C VAL A 10 -9.14 -24.08 24.03
N GLY A 11 -9.06 -25.19 24.77
CA GLY A 11 -7.95 -26.14 24.68
C GLY A 11 -7.84 -26.79 23.29
N ALA A 12 -8.98 -27.18 22.71
CA ALA A 12 -9.02 -27.75 21.35
C ALA A 12 -8.65 -26.72 20.27
N LEU A 13 -9.07 -25.47 20.41
CA LEU A 13 -8.72 -24.40 19.46
C LEU A 13 -7.22 -24.07 19.50
N MET A 14 -6.64 -23.98 20.70
CA MET A 14 -5.20 -23.76 20.90
C MET A 14 -4.35 -24.95 20.41
N ALA A 15 -4.81 -26.19 20.62
CA ALA A 15 -4.15 -27.37 20.07
C ALA A 15 -4.18 -27.39 18.53
N SER A 16 -5.30 -26.98 17.91
CA SER A 16 -5.39 -26.81 16.46
C SER A 16 -4.45 -25.72 15.92
N THR A 17 -4.30 -24.60 16.64
CA THR A 17 -3.39 -23.52 16.21
C THR A 17 -1.93 -23.95 16.29
N VAL A 18 -1.55 -24.67 17.34
CA VAL A 18 -0.16 -25.17 17.54
C VAL A 18 0.16 -26.32 16.58
N MET A 19 -0.80 -27.19 16.27
CA MET A 19 -0.58 -28.30 15.33
C MET A 19 -0.49 -27.81 13.87
N PHE A 20 -1.18 -26.71 13.52
CA PHE A 20 -1.03 -26.06 12.21
C PHE A 20 0.35 -25.40 12.04
N PHE A 21 0.96 -24.92 13.13
CA PHE A 21 2.31 -24.34 13.14
C PHE A 21 3.44 -25.37 13.18
N ARG A 22 3.16 -26.65 13.48
CA ARG A 22 4.17 -27.72 13.57
C ARG A 22 4.33 -28.58 12.32
N ARG A 23 3.72 -28.18 11.19
CA ARG A 23 3.93 -28.86 9.91
C ARG A 23 5.35 -28.56 9.42
N LYS A 24 6.26 -29.51 9.66
CA LYS A 24 7.62 -29.54 9.09
C LYS A 24 7.54 -29.21 7.59
N PRO A 25 8.30 -28.23 7.09
CA PRO A 25 8.31 -27.94 5.66
C PRO A 25 8.86 -29.16 4.92
N ASP A 26 8.05 -29.66 4.00
CA ASP A 26 8.40 -30.72 3.06
C ASP A 26 9.53 -30.22 2.13
N PRO A 27 10.72 -30.85 2.11
CA PRO A 27 11.84 -30.41 1.30
C PRO A 27 11.61 -30.60 -0.21
N SER A 28 10.49 -31.19 -0.62
CA SER A 28 10.17 -31.54 -2.01
C SER A 28 9.63 -30.37 -2.84
N ARG A 29 9.30 -29.23 -2.23
CA ARG A 29 8.76 -28.06 -2.94
C ARG A 29 9.86 -27.04 -3.22
N ARG A 30 10.86 -27.44 -4.03
CA ARG A 30 11.68 -26.52 -4.82
C ARG A 30 10.79 -25.86 -5.90
N ALA A 31 9.84 -25.04 -5.46
CA ALA A 31 9.16 -24.08 -6.31
C ALA A 31 10.01 -22.80 -6.30
N ASP A 32 10.98 -22.77 -7.21
CA ASP A 32 11.38 -21.57 -7.94
C ASP A 32 11.60 -20.29 -7.13
N ALA A 33 12.39 -20.37 -6.06
CA ALA A 33 12.86 -19.23 -5.28
C ALA A 33 13.72 -18.23 -6.10
N SER A 34 14.07 -18.59 -7.35
CA SER A 34 14.84 -17.76 -8.27
C SER A 34 14.08 -16.51 -8.75
N ARG A 35 12.75 -16.44 -8.59
CA ARG A 35 11.94 -15.34 -9.10
C ARG A 35 11.81 -14.15 -8.13
N PHE A 36 12.14 -14.33 -6.85
CA PHE A 36 12.04 -13.30 -5.81
C PHE A 36 13.38 -12.65 -5.43
N ASP A 37 14.51 -13.17 -5.93
CA ASP A 37 15.85 -12.59 -5.72
C ASP A 37 16.13 -11.31 -6.53
N ARG A 38 15.19 -10.88 -7.38
CA ARG A 38 15.38 -9.68 -8.22
C ARG A 38 15.36 -8.36 -7.43
N PHE A 39 15.07 -8.41 -6.13
CA PHE A 39 14.99 -7.24 -5.25
C PHE A 39 15.85 -7.39 -3.98
N ALA A 40 16.89 -8.23 -4.01
CA ALA A 40 17.95 -8.10 -3.03
C ALA A 40 18.45 -6.64 -3.04
N PRO A 41 18.72 -6.02 -1.88
CA PRO A 41 19.34 -4.69 -1.85
C PRO A 41 20.54 -4.72 -2.78
N LEU A 42 20.54 -3.87 -3.81
CA LEU A 42 21.70 -3.75 -4.68
C LEU A 42 22.90 -3.46 -3.76
N PRO A 43 24.06 -4.11 -4.01
CA PRO A 43 25.28 -3.71 -3.30
C PRO A 43 25.42 -2.18 -3.44
N PRO A 44 25.89 -1.47 -2.40
CA PRO A 44 26.14 -0.04 -2.49
C PRO A 44 26.90 0.23 -3.79
N LEU A 45 26.38 1.12 -4.62
CA LEU A 45 27.10 1.50 -5.84
C LEU A 45 28.47 2.01 -5.39
N GLU A 46 29.54 1.34 -5.80
CA GLU A 46 30.92 1.80 -5.60
C GLU A 46 31.15 3.01 -6.51
N LEU A 47 30.57 4.14 -6.12
CA LEU A 47 30.73 5.41 -6.80
C LEU A 47 32.05 6.03 -6.36
N THR A 48 32.82 6.50 -7.33
CA THR A 48 33.93 7.39 -7.00
C THR A 48 33.37 8.72 -6.49
N GLU A 49 34.11 9.45 -5.65
CA GLU A 49 33.69 10.77 -5.17
C GLU A 49 33.21 11.73 -6.29
N PRO A 50 33.86 11.83 -7.47
CA PRO A 50 33.36 12.69 -8.54
C PRO A 50 32.02 12.20 -9.11
N ASP A 51 31.82 10.88 -9.27
CA ASP A 51 30.55 10.34 -9.77
C ASP A 51 29.40 10.60 -8.78
N ALA A 52 29.68 10.49 -7.47
CA ALA A 52 28.70 10.76 -6.44
C ALA A 52 28.27 12.25 -6.44
N LEU A 53 29.21 13.17 -6.67
CA LEU A 53 28.94 14.59 -6.81
C LEU A 53 28.14 14.91 -8.09
N GLU A 54 28.47 14.26 -9.20
CA GLU A 54 27.74 14.42 -10.46
C GLU A 54 26.28 13.95 -10.31
N LEU A 55 26.04 12.79 -9.70
CA LEU A 55 24.69 12.28 -9.44
C LEU A 55 23.90 13.19 -8.48
N ALA A 56 24.56 13.77 -7.48
CA ALA A 56 23.91 14.73 -6.57
C ALA A 56 23.46 15.99 -7.32
N GLU A 57 24.28 16.54 -8.21
CA GLU A 57 23.90 17.72 -9.00
C GLU A 57 22.82 17.39 -10.04
N LEU A 58 22.89 16.21 -10.69
CA LEU A 58 21.82 15.74 -11.57
C LEU A 58 20.50 15.56 -10.81
N GLY A 59 20.54 14.96 -9.62
CA GLY A 59 19.38 14.82 -8.74
C GLY A 59 18.78 16.18 -8.39
N ARG A 60 19.63 17.16 -8.03
CA ARG A 60 19.22 18.53 -7.72
C ARG A 60 18.56 19.24 -8.92
N ARG A 61 19.07 19.03 -10.14
CA ARG A 61 18.49 19.58 -11.37
C ARG A 61 17.14 18.94 -11.70
N VAL A 62 17.03 17.62 -11.60
CA VAL A 62 15.75 16.92 -11.79
C VAL A 62 14.71 17.39 -10.77
N GLU A 63 15.09 17.59 -9.51
CA GLU A 63 14.21 18.14 -8.49
C GLU A 63 13.78 19.58 -8.82
N GLN A 64 14.66 20.41 -9.39
CA GLN A 64 14.31 21.77 -9.82
C GLN A 64 13.38 21.79 -11.02
N ASP A 65 13.64 20.96 -12.03
CA ASP A 65 12.89 20.93 -13.29
C ASP A 65 11.57 20.18 -13.15
N PHE A 66 11.54 19.15 -12.31
CA PHE A 66 10.43 18.22 -12.18
C PHE A 66 9.94 18.02 -10.74
N GLY A 67 10.35 18.80 -9.75
CA GLY A 67 9.81 18.63 -8.38
C GLY A 67 8.34 19.08 -8.28
N LEU A 68 7.98 20.14 -9.01
CA LEU A 68 6.62 20.72 -8.97
C LEU A 68 5.63 19.99 -9.88
N ALA A 69 6.09 19.47 -11.03
CA ALA A 69 5.20 18.86 -12.02
C ALA A 69 4.48 17.59 -11.51
N PRO A 70 5.13 16.60 -10.85
CA PRO A 70 4.50 15.40 -10.33
C PRO A 70 3.45 15.70 -9.26
N VAL A 71 3.72 16.63 -8.35
CA VAL A 71 2.76 17.03 -7.31
C VAL A 71 1.56 17.73 -7.95
N GLN A 72 1.78 18.65 -8.89
CA GLN A 72 0.68 19.30 -9.60
C GLN A 72 -0.16 18.31 -10.41
N ILE A 73 0.46 17.34 -11.09
CA ILE A 73 -0.25 16.28 -11.81
C ILE A 73 -1.04 15.42 -10.83
N LEU A 74 -0.46 15.04 -9.69
CA LEU A 74 -1.16 14.29 -8.63
C LEU A 74 -2.38 15.06 -8.15
N LEU A 75 -2.21 16.32 -7.76
CA LEU A 75 -3.30 17.17 -7.27
C LEU A 75 -4.38 17.39 -8.34
N HIS A 76 -4.00 17.54 -9.61
CA HIS A 76 -4.94 17.65 -10.72
C HIS A 76 -5.76 16.35 -10.91
N ARG A 77 -5.11 15.18 -10.87
CA ARG A 77 -5.79 13.87 -10.95
C ARG A 77 -6.72 13.67 -9.75
N LEU A 78 -6.26 13.99 -8.54
CA LEU A 78 -7.06 13.93 -7.32
C LEU A 78 -8.27 14.87 -7.35
N GLY A 79 -8.08 16.09 -7.84
CA GLY A 79 -9.17 17.04 -8.06
C GLY A 79 -10.25 16.49 -8.98
N ASN A 80 -9.86 15.76 -10.03
CA ASN A 80 -10.82 15.14 -10.96
C ASN A 80 -11.55 13.95 -10.33
N VAL A 81 -10.83 13.04 -9.67
CA VAL A 81 -11.39 11.87 -8.97
C VAL A 81 -12.38 12.31 -7.89
N THR A 82 -12.01 13.31 -7.09
CA THR A 82 -12.82 13.83 -5.98
C THR A 82 -14.07 14.53 -6.50
N ARG A 83 -13.93 15.45 -7.46
CA ARG A 83 -15.06 16.24 -8.02
C ARG A 83 -16.10 15.35 -8.70
N ARG A 84 -15.68 14.27 -9.34
CA ARG A 84 -16.56 13.32 -10.02
C ARG A 84 -17.03 12.18 -9.13
N SER A 85 -16.61 12.16 -7.85
CA SER A 85 -16.86 11.09 -6.89
C SER A 85 -16.62 9.71 -7.50
N VAL A 86 -15.48 9.58 -8.19
CA VAL A 86 -15.13 8.36 -8.91
C VAL A 86 -14.95 7.24 -7.88
N PRO A 87 -15.69 6.12 -8.01
CA PRO A 87 -15.57 5.05 -7.05
C PRO A 87 -14.25 4.30 -7.21
N LEU A 88 -13.76 3.82 -6.07
CA LEU A 88 -12.72 2.82 -5.98
C LEU A 88 -13.19 1.52 -6.64
N ARG A 89 -12.35 0.92 -7.48
CA ARG A 89 -12.58 -0.40 -8.08
C ARG A 89 -11.81 -1.50 -7.38
N ALA A 90 -10.60 -1.19 -6.93
CA ALA A 90 -9.73 -2.19 -6.32
C ALA A 90 -8.72 -1.53 -5.39
N VAL A 91 -8.30 -2.30 -4.39
CA VAL A 91 -7.11 -2.06 -3.59
C VAL A 91 -6.19 -3.24 -3.82
N ARG A 92 -4.99 -2.99 -4.36
CA ARG A 92 -3.98 -4.02 -4.65
C ARG A 92 -2.76 -3.83 -3.74
N PRO A 93 -1.98 -4.89 -3.48
CA PRO A 93 -0.69 -4.75 -2.82
C PRO A 93 0.23 -3.80 -3.60
N GLY A 94 0.94 -2.94 -2.87
CA GLY A 94 1.96 -2.05 -3.42
C GLY A 94 3.32 -2.75 -3.58
N PRO A 95 4.30 -2.06 -4.18
CA PRO A 95 5.64 -2.61 -4.41
C PRO A 95 6.47 -2.80 -3.12
N ALA A 96 6.06 -2.18 -2.01
CA ALA A 96 6.74 -2.31 -0.72
C ALA A 96 5.74 -2.54 0.42
N ARG A 97 6.24 -3.11 1.52
CA ARG A 97 5.43 -3.38 2.72
C ARG A 97 4.85 -2.09 3.28
N GLY A 98 3.56 -2.09 3.61
CA GLY A 98 2.85 -0.92 4.13
C GLY A 98 2.36 0.05 3.05
N LEU A 99 2.59 -0.26 1.77
CA LEU A 99 2.02 0.46 0.63
C LEU A 99 0.96 -0.39 -0.06
N ALA A 100 -0.06 0.28 -0.59
CA ALA A 100 -1.08 -0.30 -1.44
C ALA A 100 -1.28 0.58 -2.69
N ARG A 101 -1.86 -0.03 -3.72
CA ARG A 101 -2.30 0.65 -4.94
C ARG A 101 -3.80 0.73 -4.89
N ILE A 102 -4.35 1.93 -4.95
CA ILE A 102 -5.79 2.13 -5.07
C ILE A 102 -6.12 2.49 -6.51
N CYS A 103 -7.06 1.76 -7.10
CA CYS A 103 -7.47 1.92 -8.48
C CYS A 103 -8.88 2.49 -8.53
N PHE A 104 -9.06 3.63 -9.19
CA PHE A 104 -10.35 4.27 -9.41
C PHE A 104 -10.99 3.80 -10.71
N ALA A 105 -12.31 3.98 -10.80
CA ALA A 105 -13.07 3.56 -11.97
C ALA A 105 -12.77 4.35 -13.26
N ASP A 106 -12.12 5.51 -13.16
CA ASP A 106 -11.67 6.32 -14.30
C ASP A 106 -10.26 5.93 -14.79
N GLY A 107 -9.67 4.87 -14.23
CA GLY A 107 -8.33 4.40 -14.55
C GLY A 107 -7.21 5.05 -13.74
N THR A 108 -7.52 6.06 -12.91
CA THR A 108 -6.52 6.66 -12.02
C THR A 108 -6.05 5.64 -11.00
N THR A 109 -4.74 5.44 -10.86
CA THR A 109 -4.17 4.58 -9.83
C THR A 109 -3.21 5.38 -8.96
N LEU A 110 -3.33 5.24 -7.64
CA LEU A 110 -2.49 5.93 -6.68
C LEU A 110 -1.80 4.95 -5.76
N GLN A 111 -0.54 5.23 -5.45
CA GLN A 111 0.16 4.55 -4.38
C GLN A 111 -0.16 5.25 -3.06
N VAL A 112 -0.63 4.48 -2.09
CA VAL A 112 -1.06 4.97 -0.79
C VAL A 112 -0.45 4.19 0.37
N ARG A 113 -0.40 4.84 1.52
CA ARG A 113 0.01 4.28 2.81
C ARG A 113 -1.10 4.49 3.83
N GLY A 114 -1.33 3.51 4.70
CA GLY A 114 -2.23 3.68 5.85
C GLY A 114 -1.66 4.64 6.88
N ARG A 115 -2.51 5.41 7.57
CA ARG A 115 -2.06 6.22 8.71
C ARG A 115 -1.74 5.34 9.91
N GLN A 116 -2.50 4.26 10.07
CA GLN A 116 -2.36 3.24 11.10
C GLN A 116 -2.19 1.85 10.48
N VAL A 117 -1.66 0.94 11.30
CA VAL A 117 -1.58 -0.48 10.93
C VAL A 117 -3.00 -1.03 10.81
N GLY A 118 -3.32 -1.59 9.65
CA GLY A 118 -4.64 -2.17 9.38
C GLY A 118 -5.52 -1.34 8.45
N ASP A 119 -5.28 -0.03 8.31
CA ASP A 119 -6.09 0.87 7.46
C ASP A 119 -6.23 0.36 6.03
N LEU A 120 -5.12 -0.10 5.44
CA LEU A 120 -5.12 -0.59 4.06
C LEU A 120 -5.89 -1.90 3.90
N GLY A 121 -5.83 -2.78 4.91
CA GLY A 121 -6.62 -4.01 4.94
C GLY A 121 -8.11 -3.74 5.12
N TYR A 122 -8.43 -2.79 6.01
CA TYR A 122 -9.80 -2.32 6.24
C TYR A 122 -10.40 -1.66 4.98
N LEU A 123 -9.62 -0.80 4.32
CA LEU A 123 -10.00 -0.18 3.06
C LEU A 123 -10.21 -1.22 1.96
N ALA A 124 -9.31 -2.20 1.83
CA ALA A 124 -9.46 -3.27 0.84
C ALA A 124 -10.73 -4.11 1.07
N ALA A 125 -11.01 -4.50 2.32
CA ALA A 125 -12.22 -5.24 2.65
C ALA A 125 -13.49 -4.41 2.40
N THR A 126 -13.45 -3.12 2.75
CA THR A 126 -14.56 -2.19 2.49
C THR A 126 -14.78 -2.01 0.99
N ALA A 127 -13.72 -1.89 0.19
CA ALA A 127 -13.80 -1.73 -1.27
C ALA A 127 -14.48 -2.91 -1.99
N ILE A 128 -14.42 -4.12 -1.43
CA ILE A 128 -15.08 -5.30 -1.98
C ILE A 128 -16.60 -5.24 -1.77
N THR A 129 -17.04 -4.65 -0.65
CA THR A 129 -18.43 -4.73 -0.19
C THR A 129 -19.20 -3.43 -0.34
N GLN A 130 -18.51 -2.30 -0.49
CA GLN A 130 -19.08 -0.96 -0.51
C GLN A 130 -18.47 -0.13 -1.65
N LYS A 131 -19.25 0.82 -2.15
CA LYS A 131 -18.75 1.87 -3.02
C LYS A 131 -17.98 2.87 -2.17
N VAL A 132 -16.67 2.93 -2.33
CA VAL A 132 -15.78 3.89 -1.66
C VAL A 132 -15.41 4.98 -2.64
N TRP A 133 -15.36 6.24 -2.21
CA TRP A 133 -14.92 7.37 -3.03
C TRP A 133 -14.08 8.34 -2.20
N VAL A 134 -13.28 9.17 -2.87
CA VAL A 134 -12.57 10.27 -2.21
C VAL A 134 -13.56 11.39 -1.93
N SER A 135 -13.78 11.72 -0.66
CA SER A 135 -14.63 12.84 -0.25
C SER A 135 -13.84 14.14 -0.19
N ASN A 136 -12.57 14.07 0.22
CA ASN A 136 -11.68 15.22 0.29
C ASN A 136 -10.20 14.81 0.16
N TYR A 137 -9.35 15.77 -0.18
CA TYR A 137 -7.91 15.63 -0.06
C TYR A 137 -7.28 16.93 0.42
N HIS A 138 -6.21 16.83 1.19
CA HIS A 138 -5.51 17.99 1.74
C HIS A 138 -4.03 17.67 1.96
N THR A 139 -3.22 18.70 2.11
CA THR A 139 -1.79 18.56 2.43
C THR A 139 -1.59 18.66 3.94
N GLU A 140 -0.85 17.71 4.52
CA GLU A 140 -0.51 17.65 5.95
C GLU A 140 0.96 17.21 6.08
N HIS A 141 1.82 18.01 6.73
CA HIS A 141 3.23 17.68 6.97
C HIS A 141 3.98 17.14 5.71
N SER A 142 3.84 17.83 4.57
CA SER A 142 4.39 17.44 3.27
C SER A 142 3.84 16.14 2.65
N ASN A 143 2.78 15.56 3.22
CA ASN A 143 2.06 14.42 2.67
C ASN A 143 0.70 14.87 2.12
N VAL A 144 0.22 14.20 1.08
CA VAL A 144 -1.15 14.40 0.60
C VAL A 144 -2.05 13.38 1.29
N VAL A 145 -2.97 13.84 2.13
CA VAL A 145 -3.96 13.01 2.82
C VAL A 145 -5.20 12.89 1.94
N LEU A 146 -5.71 11.67 1.81
CA LEU A 146 -6.95 11.34 1.13
C LEU A 146 -7.98 10.90 2.17
N ASP A 147 -9.10 11.60 2.23
CA ASP A 147 -10.27 11.17 2.97
C ASP A 147 -11.17 10.34 2.05
N LEU A 148 -11.36 9.07 2.41
CA LEU A 148 -12.17 8.11 1.68
C LEU A 148 -13.43 7.82 2.48
N ASP A 149 -14.59 8.02 1.85
CA ASP A 149 -15.89 7.80 2.46
C ASP A 149 -16.67 6.69 1.74
N TRP A 150 -17.59 6.08 2.49
CA TRP A 150 -18.65 5.22 2.00
C TRP A 150 -19.89 5.42 2.89
N ASN A 151 -21.00 4.79 2.55
CA ASN A 151 -22.29 5.00 3.21
C ASN A 151 -22.30 4.86 4.75
N ARG A 152 -21.32 4.17 5.35
CA ARG A 152 -21.31 3.86 6.78
C ARG A 152 -19.97 4.13 7.47
N GLY A 153 -19.07 4.87 6.84
CA GLY A 153 -17.77 5.12 7.44
C GLY A 153 -16.84 5.91 6.56
N ARG A 154 -15.67 6.18 7.13
CA ARG A 154 -14.58 6.89 6.48
C ARG A 154 -13.23 6.34 6.94
N VAL A 155 -12.22 6.50 6.09
CA VAL A 155 -10.82 6.23 6.43
C VAL A 155 -9.94 7.26 5.74
N SER A 156 -8.86 7.66 6.40
CA SER A 156 -7.87 8.57 5.81
C SER A 156 -6.59 7.81 5.50
N VAL A 157 -6.07 7.99 4.29
CA VAL A 157 -4.80 7.38 3.83
C VAL A 157 -3.87 8.46 3.29
N LEU A 158 -2.57 8.17 3.23
CA LEU A 158 -1.56 9.07 2.70
C LEU A 158 -1.27 8.68 1.25
N ALA A 159 -1.45 9.59 0.30
CA ALA A 159 -0.98 9.45 -1.07
C ALA A 159 0.53 9.69 -1.13
N VAL A 160 1.22 8.69 -1.66
CA VAL A 160 2.67 8.70 -1.87
C VAL A 160 2.99 9.15 -3.30
N GLY A 161 2.17 8.78 -4.28
CA GLY A 161 2.38 9.16 -5.67
C GLY A 161 1.32 8.62 -6.62
N LEU A 162 1.42 9.04 -7.88
CA LEU A 162 0.72 8.41 -8.99
C LEU A 162 1.37 7.08 -9.31
N ASP A 163 0.55 6.11 -9.68
CA ASP A 163 1.01 4.81 -10.13
C ASP A 163 0.30 4.43 -11.43
N GLN A 164 0.90 3.52 -12.19
CA GLN A 164 0.31 3.00 -13.42
C GLN A 164 -0.47 1.71 -13.12
N ALA A 165 -1.61 1.55 -13.79
CA ALA A 165 -2.33 0.29 -13.76
C ALA A 165 -1.50 -0.77 -14.50
N ASP A 166 -1.38 -1.97 -13.91
CA ASP A 166 -0.74 -3.14 -14.52
C ASP A 166 -1.40 -3.54 -15.85
#